data_AF-A0A7S2J3E3-F1
#
_entry.id   AF-A0A7S2J3E3-F1
#
_cell.length_a   1.000
_cell.length_b   1.000
_cell.length_c   1.000
_cell.angle_alpha   90.00
_cell.angle_beta   90.00
_cell.angle_gamma   90.00
#
_symmetry.space_group_name_H-M   'P 1'
#
loop_
_entity.id
_entity.type
_entity.pdbx_description
1 polymer ?
#
loop_
_entity_poly.entity_id
_entity_poly.type
_entity_poly.pdbx_seq_one_letter_code
_entity_poly.pdbx_strand_id
1 'polypeptide(L)'
;SECKLGEFDAKEMKDVGYTAAELRTGGYSAKELKLAGFLPEALKVGGFTIVDLKGAGFSPSELRDIGCSLESLLDGGFHARALKAIGFTAADFKSHGVMSGQLREAGFKAEVLMQVGYTALELRTGGFSAKQLKDVGFSAETLKSAGYTASNLEEVGFSAKDLKDGGYTAEELTTASFDGADLRLAGLSASELRSAGLTARELKDGGYSNQQLRSAGFPAWKLKEVGL
;
A
#
# COMPACT_ATOMS: atom_id res chain seq x y z
N SER A 1 18.27 -39.26 13.28
CA SER A 1 19.61 -38.87 12.80
C SER A 1 20.27 -40.13 12.26
N GLU A 2 19.85 -40.55 11.08
CA GLU A 2 20.32 -41.79 10.47
C GLU A 2 21.02 -41.45 9.16
N CYS A 3 22.27 -41.90 9.09
CA CYS A 3 23.08 -42.16 7.92
C CYS A 3 22.87 -41.23 6.71
N LYS A 4 23.72 -40.19 6.61
CA LYS A 4 24.35 -39.95 5.30
C LYS A 4 24.85 -41.31 4.83
N LEU A 5 24.46 -41.76 3.63
CA LEU A 5 25.11 -42.88 2.95
C LEU A 5 26.62 -42.69 3.15
N GLY A 6 27.24 -43.53 3.98
CA GLY A 6 28.44 -43.17 4.75
C GLY A 6 29.54 -42.53 3.89
N GLU A 7 30.05 -41.37 4.31
CA GLU A 7 31.29 -40.73 3.82
C GLU A 7 31.44 -40.39 2.33
N PHE A 8 30.52 -40.77 1.44
CA PHE A 8 30.64 -40.50 0.01
C PHE A 8 30.30 -39.05 -0.34
N ASP A 9 31.06 -38.47 -1.27
CA ASP A 9 30.78 -37.13 -1.75
C ASP A 9 29.56 -37.14 -2.68
N ALA A 10 28.70 -36.11 -2.58
CA ALA A 10 27.50 -36.01 -3.40
C ALA A 10 27.82 -35.99 -4.91
N LYS A 11 29.02 -35.53 -5.27
CA LYS A 11 29.52 -35.55 -6.65
C LYS A 11 29.83 -36.96 -7.13
N GLU A 12 30.50 -37.78 -6.32
CA GLU A 12 30.79 -39.17 -6.66
C GLU A 12 29.49 -39.96 -6.87
N MET A 13 28.52 -39.75 -5.99
CA MET A 13 27.20 -40.39 -6.10
C MET A 13 26.47 -39.97 -7.37
N LYS A 14 26.56 -38.70 -7.77
CA LYS A 14 26.02 -38.22 -9.04
C LYS A 14 26.71 -38.88 -10.23
N ASP A 15 28.03 -38.99 -10.20
CA ASP A 15 28.83 -39.53 -11.30
C ASP A 15 28.56 -41.03 -11.53
N VAL A 16 28.17 -41.76 -10.48
CA VAL A 16 27.71 -43.17 -10.58
C VAL A 16 26.19 -43.31 -10.83
N GLY A 17 25.47 -42.20 -11.05
CA GLY A 17 24.10 -42.19 -11.57
C GLY A 17 22.99 -41.98 -10.56
N TYR A 18 23.27 -41.64 -9.30
CA TYR A 18 22.21 -41.35 -8.32
C TYR A 18 21.45 -40.07 -8.68
N THR A 19 20.12 -40.14 -8.54
CA THR A 19 19.22 -39.01 -8.74
C THR A 19 19.16 -38.11 -7.51
N ALA A 20 18.73 -36.86 -7.70
CA ALA A 20 18.49 -35.94 -6.58
C ALA A 20 17.46 -36.48 -5.57
N ALA A 21 16.46 -37.26 -6.02
CA ALA A 21 15.46 -37.88 -5.16
C ALA A 21 16.09 -38.90 -4.21
N GLU A 22 16.92 -39.79 -4.74
CA GLU A 22 17.61 -40.82 -3.96
C GLU A 22 18.57 -40.19 -2.95
N LEU A 23 19.34 -39.19 -3.38
CA LEU A 23 20.25 -38.48 -2.48
C LEU A 23 19.49 -37.69 -1.41
N ARG A 24 18.32 -37.11 -1.71
CA ARG A 24 17.45 -36.51 -0.69
C ARG A 24 17.03 -37.55 0.36
N THR A 25 16.63 -38.75 -0.05
CA THR A 25 16.27 -39.83 0.89
C THR A 25 17.47 -40.32 1.70
N GLY A 26 18.67 -40.26 1.12
CA GLY A 26 19.95 -40.53 1.79
C GLY A 26 20.46 -39.39 2.67
N GLY A 27 19.66 -38.35 2.91
CA GLY A 27 19.97 -37.26 3.84
C GLY A 27 20.81 -36.12 3.28
N TYR A 28 21.05 -36.07 1.96
CA TYR A 28 21.77 -34.95 1.34
C TYR A 28 20.88 -33.71 1.25
N SER A 29 21.42 -32.56 1.62
CA SER A 29 20.77 -31.27 1.49
C SER A 29 20.83 -30.73 0.06
N ALA A 30 19.88 -29.86 -0.31
CA ALA A 30 19.91 -29.18 -1.60
C ALA A 30 21.22 -28.40 -1.83
N LYS A 31 21.86 -27.91 -0.76
CA LYS A 31 23.14 -27.19 -0.82
C LYS A 31 24.29 -28.11 -1.24
N GLU A 32 24.36 -29.30 -0.65
CA GLU A 32 25.38 -30.31 -1.02
C GLU A 32 25.18 -30.75 -2.48
N LEU A 33 23.93 -30.99 -2.89
CA LEU A 33 23.65 -31.37 -4.27
C LEU A 33 23.95 -30.25 -5.26
N LYS A 34 23.70 -28.97 -4.90
CA LYS A 34 24.13 -27.84 -5.71
C LYS A 34 25.66 -27.82 -5.89
N LEU A 35 26.43 -28.06 -4.82
CA LEU A 35 27.90 -28.11 -4.88
C LEU A 35 28.40 -29.30 -5.72
N ALA A 36 27.68 -30.42 -5.73
CA ALA A 36 27.89 -31.55 -6.64
C ALA A 36 27.44 -31.27 -8.10
N GLY A 37 26.94 -30.07 -8.38
CA GLY A 37 26.55 -29.62 -9.71
C GLY A 37 25.17 -30.12 -10.16
N PHE A 38 24.28 -30.51 -9.24
CA PHE A 38 22.88 -30.71 -9.61
C PHE A 38 22.21 -29.38 -9.95
N LEU A 39 21.46 -29.37 -11.04
CA LEU A 39 20.66 -28.23 -11.48
C LEU A 39 19.37 -28.12 -10.64
N PRO A 40 18.79 -26.93 -10.48
CA PRO A 40 17.62 -26.72 -9.63
C PRO A 40 16.39 -27.50 -10.13
N GLU A 41 16.28 -27.75 -11.43
CA GLU A 41 15.23 -28.59 -12.02
C GLU A 41 15.28 -30.02 -11.48
N ALA A 42 16.47 -30.63 -11.47
CA ALA A 42 16.67 -31.98 -10.94
C ALA A 42 16.35 -32.04 -9.44
N LEU A 43 16.71 -31.01 -8.69
CA LEU A 43 16.39 -30.92 -7.26
C LEU A 43 14.88 -30.77 -7.02
N LYS A 44 14.19 -29.96 -7.82
CA LYS A 44 12.73 -29.80 -7.75
C LYS A 44 12.02 -31.12 -8.04
N VAL A 45 12.41 -31.83 -9.11
CA VAL A 45 11.92 -33.20 -9.42
C VAL A 45 12.27 -34.18 -8.30
N GLY A 46 13.43 -34.01 -7.67
CA GLY A 46 13.88 -34.76 -6.50
C GLY A 46 13.08 -34.53 -5.22
N GLY A 47 12.12 -33.60 -5.23
CA GLY A 47 11.24 -33.29 -4.11
C GLY A 47 11.79 -32.26 -3.13
N PHE A 48 12.79 -31.46 -3.53
CA PHE A 48 13.21 -30.29 -2.76
C PHE A 48 12.25 -29.13 -3.00
N THR A 49 11.90 -28.43 -1.91
CA THR A 49 11.00 -27.26 -1.95
C THR A 49 11.74 -26.01 -2.41
N ILE A 50 11.01 -24.96 -2.80
CA ILE A 50 11.62 -23.67 -3.13
C ILE A 50 12.41 -23.09 -1.93
N VAL A 51 11.97 -23.36 -0.70
CA VAL A 51 12.70 -22.97 0.52
C VAL A 51 14.07 -23.66 0.57
N ASP A 52 14.12 -24.96 0.27
CA ASP A 52 15.38 -25.72 0.21
C ASP A 52 16.30 -25.18 -0.88
N LEU A 53 15.75 -24.89 -2.07
CA LEU A 53 16.53 -24.35 -3.20
C LEU A 53 17.06 -22.94 -2.90
N LYS A 54 16.24 -22.09 -2.29
CA LYS A 54 16.68 -20.78 -1.80
C LYS A 54 17.78 -20.92 -0.74
N GLY A 55 17.63 -21.85 0.21
CA GLY A 55 18.63 -22.15 1.23
C GLY A 55 19.94 -22.71 0.66
N ALA A 56 19.85 -23.45 -0.45
CA ALA A 56 21.00 -23.88 -1.25
C ALA A 56 21.67 -22.74 -2.03
N GLY A 57 21.04 -21.56 -2.09
CA GLY A 57 21.56 -20.38 -2.77
C GLY A 57 21.19 -20.31 -4.25
N PHE A 58 20.13 -20.97 -4.70
CA PHE A 58 19.55 -20.69 -6.02
C PHE A 58 18.84 -19.34 -6.02
N SER A 59 19.14 -18.53 -7.03
CA SER A 59 18.51 -17.24 -7.27
C SER A 59 17.08 -17.40 -7.78
N PRO A 60 16.20 -16.41 -7.57
CA PRO A 60 14.84 -16.49 -8.09
C PRO A 60 14.80 -16.49 -9.64
N SER A 61 15.84 -15.95 -10.31
CA SER A 61 16.00 -16.08 -11.76
C SER A 61 16.21 -17.53 -12.19
N GLU A 62 17.16 -18.25 -11.57
CA GLU A 62 17.40 -19.67 -11.87
C GLU A 62 16.13 -20.52 -11.66
N LEU A 63 15.36 -20.18 -10.62
CA LEU A 63 14.12 -20.89 -10.30
C LEU A 63 12.98 -20.55 -11.27
N ARG A 64 12.92 -19.32 -11.77
CA ARG A 64 11.94 -18.95 -12.79
C ARG A 64 12.27 -19.60 -14.13
N ASP A 65 13.54 -19.71 -14.50
CA ASP A 65 13.97 -20.31 -15.77
C ASP A 65 13.59 -21.80 -15.87
N ILE A 66 13.42 -22.48 -14.72
CA ILE A 66 12.87 -23.85 -14.63
C ILE A 66 11.34 -23.88 -14.42
N GLY A 67 10.65 -22.77 -14.68
CA GLY A 67 9.20 -22.68 -14.65
C GLY A 67 8.56 -22.58 -13.26
N CYS A 68 9.27 -22.12 -12.23
CA CYS A 68 8.61 -21.81 -10.95
C CYS A 68 7.71 -20.56 -11.09
N SER A 69 6.46 -20.68 -10.64
CA SER A 69 5.49 -19.58 -10.66
C SER A 69 5.79 -18.50 -9.62
N LEU A 70 5.18 -17.32 -9.77
CA LEU A 70 5.24 -16.25 -8.78
C LEU A 70 4.82 -16.75 -7.38
N GLU A 71 3.69 -17.46 -7.31
CA GLU A 71 3.17 -18.05 -6.08
C GLU A 71 4.20 -18.93 -5.38
N SER A 72 4.77 -19.91 -6.09
CA SER A 72 5.78 -20.80 -5.50
C SER A 72 7.04 -20.06 -5.03
N LEU A 73 7.41 -18.97 -5.71
CA LEU A 73 8.54 -18.15 -5.30
C LEU A 73 8.23 -17.31 -4.06
N LEU A 74 7.03 -16.75 -3.95
CA LEU A 74 6.55 -16.03 -2.76
C LEU A 74 6.47 -16.98 -1.56
N ASP A 75 5.90 -18.17 -1.73
CA ASP A 75 5.82 -19.22 -0.70
C ASP A 75 7.21 -19.73 -0.30
N GLY A 76 8.13 -19.77 -1.26
CA GLY A 76 9.56 -20.00 -1.03
C GLY A 76 10.29 -18.89 -0.29
N GLY A 77 9.58 -17.80 0.05
CA GLY A 77 10.08 -16.67 0.82
C GLY A 77 10.87 -15.66 0.00
N PHE A 78 10.79 -15.65 -1.33
CA PHE A 78 11.35 -14.55 -2.12
C PHE A 78 10.47 -13.31 -2.00
N HIS A 79 11.09 -12.14 -1.82
CA HIS A 79 10.35 -10.90 -1.66
C HIS A 79 10.09 -10.22 -3.01
N ALA A 80 9.01 -9.43 -3.08
CA ALA A 80 8.59 -8.72 -4.28
C ALA A 80 9.71 -7.90 -4.95
N ARG A 81 10.68 -7.37 -4.19
CA ARG A 81 11.84 -6.66 -4.76
C ARG A 81 12.70 -7.55 -5.68
N ALA A 82 13.02 -8.76 -5.22
CA ALA A 82 13.83 -9.70 -5.99
C ALA A 82 13.04 -10.23 -7.20
N LEU A 83 11.74 -10.45 -7.02
CA LEU A 83 10.86 -10.94 -8.07
C LEU A 83 10.58 -9.86 -9.14
N LYS A 84 10.49 -8.60 -8.74
CA LYS A 84 10.47 -7.46 -9.66
C LYS A 84 11.75 -7.38 -10.51
N ALA A 85 12.91 -7.60 -9.90
CA ALA A 85 14.20 -7.53 -10.58
C ALA A 85 14.36 -8.58 -11.68
N ILE A 86 13.66 -9.71 -11.57
CA ILE A 86 13.67 -10.72 -12.62
C ILE A 86 12.58 -10.47 -13.66
N GLY A 87 11.50 -9.75 -13.35
CA GLY A 87 10.52 -9.30 -14.37
C GLY A 87 9.05 -9.42 -13.96
N PHE A 88 8.75 -9.83 -12.72
CA PHE A 88 7.37 -9.80 -12.23
C PHE A 88 6.87 -8.36 -12.07
N THR A 89 5.66 -8.11 -12.54
CA THR A 89 5.02 -6.80 -12.59
C THR A 89 4.08 -6.59 -11.40
N ALA A 90 3.67 -5.34 -11.17
CA ALA A 90 2.65 -5.04 -10.16
C ALA A 90 1.32 -5.77 -10.41
N ALA A 91 0.97 -6.02 -11.67
CA ALA A 91 -0.23 -6.76 -12.05
C ALA A 91 -0.14 -8.24 -11.62
N ASP A 92 1.02 -8.86 -11.82
CA ASP A 92 1.28 -10.23 -11.36
C ASP A 92 1.15 -10.31 -9.84
N PHE A 93 1.68 -9.34 -9.11
CA PHE A 93 1.56 -9.31 -7.66
C PHE A 93 0.12 -9.06 -7.18
N LYS A 94 -0.64 -8.19 -7.85
CA LYS A 94 -2.05 -7.92 -7.51
C LYS A 94 -2.91 -9.16 -7.68
N SER A 95 -2.73 -9.92 -8.76
CA SER A 95 -3.50 -11.15 -9.01
C SER A 95 -3.21 -12.25 -7.98
N HIS A 96 -2.06 -12.19 -7.30
CA HIS A 96 -1.68 -13.09 -6.22
C HIS A 96 -1.89 -12.48 -4.81
N GLY A 97 -2.68 -11.40 -4.71
CA GLY A 97 -3.09 -10.84 -3.42
C GLY A 97 -1.98 -10.18 -2.61
N VAL A 98 -0.85 -9.82 -3.23
CA VAL A 98 0.25 -9.15 -2.52
C VAL A 98 -0.18 -7.75 -2.08
N MET A 99 0.17 -7.38 -0.85
CA MET A 99 -0.24 -6.10 -0.29
C MET A 99 0.57 -4.95 -0.90
N SER A 100 -0.10 -3.82 -1.14
CA SER A 100 0.51 -2.58 -1.65
C SER A 100 1.74 -2.12 -0.86
N GLY A 101 1.78 -2.36 0.46
CA GLY A 101 2.92 -2.03 1.32
C GLY A 101 4.19 -2.82 0.97
N GLN A 102 4.06 -4.11 0.66
CA GLN A 102 5.16 -4.95 0.19
C GLN A 102 5.66 -4.47 -1.17
N LEU A 103 4.74 -4.03 -2.05
CA LEU A 103 5.10 -3.49 -3.36
C LEU A 103 5.77 -2.12 -3.25
N ARG A 104 5.32 -1.26 -2.34
CA ARG A 104 5.98 0.00 -2.02
C ARG A 104 7.42 -0.23 -1.55
N GLU A 105 7.63 -1.18 -0.64
CA GLU A 105 8.97 -1.58 -0.18
C GLU A 105 9.81 -2.18 -1.32
N ALA A 106 9.19 -2.90 -2.25
CA ALA A 106 9.82 -3.35 -3.49
C ALA A 106 10.10 -2.21 -4.51
N GLY A 107 9.71 -0.97 -4.19
CA GLY A 107 9.95 0.22 -5.01
C GLY A 107 8.93 0.40 -6.13
N PHE A 108 7.73 -0.17 -6.03
CA PHE A 108 6.61 0.22 -6.89
C PHE A 108 6.03 1.56 -6.43
N LYS A 109 5.72 2.43 -7.40
CA LYS A 109 5.12 3.74 -7.14
C LYS A 109 3.60 3.63 -7.09
N ALA A 110 2.94 4.54 -6.37
CA ALA A 110 1.48 4.61 -6.27
C ALA A 110 0.79 4.61 -7.65
N GLU A 111 1.38 5.31 -8.62
CA GLU A 111 0.85 5.42 -9.99
C GLU A 111 0.70 4.04 -10.66
N VAL A 112 1.75 3.23 -10.58
CA VAL A 112 1.75 1.87 -11.15
C VAL A 112 0.74 0.99 -10.42
N LEU A 113 0.65 1.11 -9.11
CA LEU A 113 -0.29 0.31 -8.32
C LEU A 113 -1.75 0.71 -8.58
N MET A 114 -2.03 2.00 -8.73
CA MET A 114 -3.35 2.49 -9.12
C MET A 114 -3.76 1.95 -10.50
N GLN A 115 -2.86 1.99 -11.48
CA GLN A 115 -3.13 1.48 -12.84
C GLN A 115 -3.48 0.00 -12.89
N VAL A 116 -2.95 -0.81 -11.96
CA VAL A 116 -3.28 -2.24 -11.85
C VAL A 116 -4.43 -2.52 -10.89
N GLY A 117 -5.12 -1.48 -10.41
CA GLY A 117 -6.37 -1.62 -9.66
C GLY A 117 -6.21 -1.70 -8.13
N TYR A 118 -5.11 -1.21 -7.55
CA TYR A 118 -5.09 -0.96 -6.11
C TYR A 118 -5.94 0.26 -5.76
N THR A 119 -6.82 0.10 -4.77
CA THR A 119 -7.70 1.18 -4.28
C THR A 119 -6.96 2.17 -3.39
N ALA A 120 -7.49 3.37 -3.20
CA ALA A 120 -6.92 4.35 -2.26
C ALA A 120 -6.80 3.80 -0.84
N LEU A 121 -7.77 2.99 -0.37
CA LEU A 121 -7.71 2.34 0.95
C LEU A 121 -6.56 1.35 1.03
N GLU A 122 -6.40 0.48 0.02
CA GLU A 122 -5.29 -0.46 -0.03
C GLU A 122 -3.96 0.28 -0.06
N LEU A 123 -3.82 1.35 -0.86
CA LEU A 123 -2.57 2.12 -0.92
C LEU A 123 -2.29 2.86 0.40
N ARG A 124 -3.30 3.47 1.02
CA ARG A 124 -3.16 4.08 2.36
C ARG A 124 -2.71 3.05 3.40
N THR A 125 -3.31 1.86 3.38
CA THR A 125 -2.95 0.75 4.29
C THR A 125 -1.53 0.24 4.02
N GLY A 126 -1.13 0.23 2.75
CA GLY A 126 0.24 0.03 2.31
C GLY A 126 1.17 1.22 2.59
N GLY A 127 0.70 2.23 3.33
CA GLY A 127 1.39 3.42 3.78
C GLY A 127 1.90 4.34 2.67
N PHE A 128 1.13 4.48 1.59
CA PHE A 128 1.25 5.64 0.70
C PHE A 128 0.61 6.86 1.37
N SER A 129 1.20 8.04 1.19
CA SER A 129 0.72 9.28 1.80
C SER A 129 -0.45 9.89 1.00
N ALA A 130 -1.27 10.72 1.65
CA ALA A 130 -2.33 11.48 0.97
C ALA A 130 -1.79 12.25 -0.24
N LYS A 131 -0.58 12.81 -0.14
CA LYS A 131 0.08 13.53 -1.23
C LYS A 131 0.36 12.60 -2.41
N GLN A 132 0.94 11.43 -2.16
CA GLN A 132 1.20 10.45 -3.22
C GLN A 132 -0.09 10.00 -3.91
N LEU A 133 -1.19 9.88 -3.17
CA LEU A 133 -2.48 9.49 -3.75
C LEU A 133 -3.15 10.63 -4.53
N LYS A 134 -3.04 11.87 -4.05
CA LYS A 134 -3.46 13.06 -4.79
C LYS A 134 -2.69 13.21 -6.09
N ASP A 135 -1.37 13.06 -6.05
CA ASP A 135 -0.48 13.24 -7.21
C ASP A 135 -0.79 12.24 -8.33
N VAL A 136 -1.35 11.08 -8.00
CA VAL A 136 -1.79 10.08 -9.00
C VAL A 136 -3.26 10.22 -9.40
N GLY A 137 -3.97 11.20 -8.84
CA GLY A 137 -5.31 11.58 -9.30
C GLY A 137 -6.48 11.06 -8.46
N PHE A 138 -6.25 10.54 -7.24
CA PHE A 138 -7.38 10.22 -6.36
C PHE A 138 -8.13 11.49 -5.92
N SER A 139 -9.46 11.46 -6.04
CA SER A 139 -10.33 12.56 -5.62
C SER A 139 -10.43 12.67 -4.09
N ALA A 140 -10.82 13.86 -3.59
CA ALA A 140 -11.09 14.06 -2.17
C ALA A 140 -12.14 13.07 -1.63
N GLU A 141 -13.18 12.76 -2.41
CA GLU A 141 -14.19 11.75 -2.09
C GLU A 141 -13.56 10.36 -1.88
N THR A 142 -12.73 9.92 -2.84
CA THR A 142 -12.10 8.59 -2.77
C THR A 142 -11.14 8.51 -1.59
N LEU A 143 -10.43 9.60 -1.28
CA LEU A 143 -9.53 9.70 -0.13
C LEU A 143 -10.30 9.76 1.19
N LYS A 144 -11.48 10.40 1.22
CA LYS A 144 -12.39 10.35 2.36
C LYS A 144 -12.84 8.92 2.64
N SER A 145 -13.28 8.18 1.62
CA SER A 145 -13.66 6.77 1.75
C SER A 145 -12.48 5.88 2.18
N ALA A 146 -11.24 6.26 1.82
CA ALA A 146 -10.03 5.60 2.30
C ALA A 146 -9.69 5.93 3.77
N GLY A 147 -10.35 6.92 4.37
CA GLY A 147 -10.17 7.30 5.78
C GLY A 147 -9.15 8.42 6.00
N TYR A 148 -8.94 9.31 5.04
CA TYR A 148 -8.22 10.57 5.29
C TYR A 148 -9.16 11.62 5.88
N THR A 149 -8.65 12.42 6.83
CA THR A 149 -9.40 13.54 7.40
C THR A 149 -9.31 14.77 6.51
N ALA A 150 -10.17 15.77 6.77
CA ALA A 150 -10.10 17.06 6.07
C ALA A 150 -8.72 17.70 6.24
N SER A 151 -8.15 17.68 7.45
CA SER A 151 -6.81 18.23 7.74
C SER A 151 -5.71 17.50 6.96
N ASN A 152 -5.78 16.16 6.82
CA ASN A 152 -4.81 15.42 6.00
C ASN A 152 -4.82 15.85 4.53
N LEU A 153 -6.00 16.19 4.01
CA LEU A 153 -6.17 16.57 2.61
C LEU A 153 -5.84 18.05 2.37
N GLU A 154 -6.16 18.92 3.33
CA GLU A 154 -5.72 20.31 3.35
C GLU A 154 -4.18 20.42 3.29
N GLU A 155 -3.46 19.65 4.13
CA GLU A 155 -1.99 19.65 4.16
C GLU A 155 -1.34 19.30 2.82
N VAL A 156 -2.06 18.58 1.96
CA VAL A 156 -1.60 18.21 0.61
C VAL A 156 -2.23 19.10 -0.47
N GLY A 157 -2.88 20.18 -0.06
CA GLY A 157 -3.36 21.28 -0.88
C GLY A 157 -4.74 21.09 -1.50
N PHE A 158 -5.61 20.25 -0.93
CA PHE A 158 -7.04 20.30 -1.28
C PHE A 158 -7.67 21.55 -0.66
N SER A 159 -8.48 22.26 -1.44
CA SER A 159 -9.23 23.42 -0.94
C SER A 159 -10.45 22.98 -0.13
N ALA A 160 -10.99 23.88 0.71
CA ALA A 160 -12.26 23.64 1.40
C ALA A 160 -13.40 23.27 0.43
N LYS A 161 -13.36 23.82 -0.80
CA LYS A 161 -14.32 23.49 -1.85
C LYS A 161 -14.15 22.06 -2.34
N ASP A 162 -12.92 21.63 -2.64
CA ASP A 162 -12.65 20.26 -3.09
C ASP A 162 -13.10 19.24 -2.05
N LEU A 163 -12.88 19.54 -0.77
CA LEU A 163 -13.30 18.68 0.34
C LEU A 163 -14.81 18.67 0.50
N LYS A 164 -15.48 19.82 0.44
CA LYS A 164 -16.94 19.86 0.48
C LYS A 164 -17.55 19.07 -0.68
N ASP A 165 -17.04 19.27 -1.90
CA ASP A 165 -17.47 18.55 -3.10
C ASP A 165 -17.13 17.04 -2.99
N GLY A 166 -16.06 16.71 -2.28
CA GLY A 166 -15.68 15.34 -1.87
C GLY A 166 -16.51 14.76 -0.71
N GLY A 167 -17.56 15.46 -0.27
CA GLY A 167 -18.51 14.99 0.72
C GLY A 167 -18.08 15.21 2.18
N TYR A 168 -17.06 16.03 2.46
CA TYR A 168 -16.73 16.42 3.83
C TYR A 168 -17.81 17.34 4.42
N THR A 169 -18.20 17.09 5.67
CA THR A 169 -19.22 17.89 6.37
C THR A 169 -18.63 19.21 6.86
N ALA A 170 -19.49 20.17 7.16
CA ALA A 170 -19.07 21.42 7.81
C ALA A 170 -18.21 21.16 9.05
N GLU A 171 -18.64 20.23 9.92
CA GLU A 171 -17.91 19.85 11.13
C GLU A 171 -16.52 19.29 10.80
N GLU A 172 -16.41 18.37 9.84
CA GLU A 172 -15.12 17.82 9.43
C GLU A 172 -14.20 18.91 8.85
N LEU A 173 -14.74 19.83 8.04
CA LEU A 173 -13.97 20.92 7.45
C LEU A 173 -13.45 21.91 8.50
N THR A 174 -14.16 22.09 9.61
CA THR A 174 -13.71 22.95 10.71
C THR A 174 -12.60 22.34 11.57
N THR A 175 -12.30 21.05 11.38
CA THR A 175 -11.12 20.40 11.97
C THR A 175 -9.83 20.63 11.16
N ALA A 176 -9.98 21.11 9.92
CA ALA A 176 -8.89 21.63 9.11
C ALA A 176 -8.67 23.13 9.45
N SER A 177 -7.59 23.72 8.95
CA SER A 177 -7.20 25.10 9.25
C SER A 177 -7.87 26.15 8.36
N PHE A 178 -8.98 25.79 7.69
CA PHE A 178 -9.76 26.70 6.87
C PHE A 178 -10.44 27.77 7.72
N ASP A 179 -10.31 29.03 7.31
CA ASP A 179 -11.00 30.11 7.97
C ASP A 179 -12.46 30.26 7.50
N GLY A 180 -13.20 31.17 8.12
CA GLY A 180 -14.58 31.43 7.75
C GLY A 180 -14.76 31.91 6.31
N ALA A 181 -13.74 32.54 5.70
CA ALA A 181 -13.78 32.99 4.31
C ALA A 181 -13.58 31.82 3.34
N ASP A 182 -12.65 30.92 3.62
CA ASP A 182 -12.43 29.69 2.85
C ASP A 182 -13.70 28.83 2.82
N LEU A 183 -14.31 28.62 3.98
CA LEU A 183 -15.54 27.84 4.12
C LEU A 183 -16.74 28.51 3.42
N ARG A 184 -16.79 29.85 3.43
CA ARG A 184 -17.79 30.61 2.66
C ARG A 184 -17.57 30.47 1.15
N LEU A 185 -16.32 30.53 0.68
CA LEU A 185 -15.98 30.35 -0.74
C LEU A 185 -16.23 28.91 -1.22
N ALA A 186 -16.07 27.92 -0.33
CA ALA A 186 -16.53 26.56 -0.53
C ALA A 186 -18.07 26.44 -0.58
N GLY A 187 -18.79 27.52 -0.25
CA GLY A 187 -20.24 27.62 -0.35
C GLY A 187 -20.98 27.05 0.85
N LEU A 188 -20.34 26.91 2.02
CA LEU A 188 -21.06 26.60 3.25
C LEU A 188 -21.91 27.80 3.69
N SER A 189 -23.07 27.52 4.26
CA SER A 189 -23.93 28.54 4.86
C SER A 189 -23.50 28.86 6.29
N ALA A 190 -23.86 30.06 6.77
CA ALA A 190 -23.64 30.45 8.16
C ALA A 190 -24.33 29.48 9.15
N SER A 191 -25.45 28.87 8.75
CA SER A 191 -26.19 27.90 9.57
C SER A 191 -25.43 26.58 9.72
N GLU A 192 -24.83 26.09 8.63
CA GLU A 192 -23.99 24.87 8.65
C GLU A 192 -22.76 25.10 9.52
N LEU A 193 -22.07 26.22 9.34
CA LEU A 193 -20.86 26.52 10.10
C LEU A 193 -21.13 26.82 11.58
N ARG A 194 -22.25 27.46 11.90
CA ARG A 194 -22.69 27.59 13.30
C ARG A 194 -22.94 26.23 13.94
N SER A 195 -23.58 25.31 13.21
CA SER A 195 -23.82 23.95 13.70
C SER A 195 -22.52 23.17 13.87
N ALA A 196 -21.52 23.47 13.05
CA ALA A 196 -20.14 22.98 13.17
C ALA A 196 -19.32 23.66 14.29
N GLY A 197 -19.90 24.64 15.01
CA GLY A 197 -19.26 25.26 16.18
C GLY A 197 -18.65 26.63 15.96
N LEU A 198 -18.68 27.19 14.73
CA LEU A 198 -18.16 28.54 14.49
C LEU A 198 -18.99 29.60 15.19
N THR A 199 -18.29 30.58 15.74
CA THR A 199 -18.85 31.74 16.42
C THR A 199 -19.35 32.79 15.43
N ALA A 200 -20.24 33.68 15.90
CA ALA A 200 -20.70 34.82 15.10
C ALA A 200 -19.53 35.72 14.63
N ARG A 201 -18.44 35.78 15.41
CA ARG A 201 -17.27 36.58 15.08
C ARG A 201 -16.49 35.96 13.92
N GLU A 202 -16.17 34.67 14.00
CA GLU A 202 -15.45 33.95 12.94
C GLU A 202 -16.22 33.98 11.62
N LEU A 203 -17.54 33.83 11.66
CA LEU A 203 -18.37 33.95 10.45
C LEU A 203 -18.43 35.39 9.95
N LYS A 204 -18.46 36.38 10.84
CA LYS A 204 -18.43 37.78 10.41
C LYS A 204 -17.09 38.12 9.73
N ASP A 205 -15.99 37.72 10.33
CA ASP A 205 -14.64 37.90 9.80
C ASP A 205 -14.46 37.14 8.48
N GLY A 206 -15.11 35.97 8.34
CA GLY A 206 -15.22 35.21 7.09
C GLY A 206 -16.09 35.85 5.99
N GLY A 207 -16.74 36.98 6.29
CA GLY A 207 -17.52 37.76 5.31
C GLY A 207 -19.00 37.40 5.21
N TYR A 208 -19.57 36.67 6.18
CA TYR A 208 -21.03 36.48 6.24
C TYR A 208 -21.74 37.78 6.65
N SER A 209 -22.86 38.07 5.99
CA SER A 209 -23.66 39.27 6.26
C SER A 209 -24.46 39.13 7.56
N ASN A 210 -24.86 40.26 8.13
CA ASN A 210 -25.68 40.29 9.35
C ASN A 210 -26.99 39.53 9.17
N GLN A 211 -27.58 39.60 7.96
CA GLN A 211 -28.77 38.85 7.61
C GLN A 211 -28.49 37.35 7.63
N GLN A 212 -27.38 36.89 7.04
CA GLN A 212 -26.99 35.47 7.07
C GLN A 212 -26.75 34.98 8.51
N LEU A 213 -26.11 35.78 9.37
CA LEU A 213 -25.89 35.41 10.78
C LEU A 213 -27.21 35.34 11.57
N ARG A 214 -28.15 36.27 11.33
CA ARG A 214 -29.49 36.21 11.93
C ARG A 214 -30.26 34.97 11.47
N SER A 215 -30.24 34.68 10.17
CA SER A 215 -30.86 33.48 9.59
C SER A 215 -30.22 32.19 10.09
N ALA A 216 -28.93 32.21 10.43
CA ALA A 216 -28.24 31.10 11.08
C ALA A 216 -28.66 30.89 12.55
N GLY A 217 -29.43 31.81 13.14
CA GLY A 217 -29.92 31.68 14.52
C GLY A 217 -28.99 32.29 15.57
N PHE A 218 -28.13 33.25 15.21
CA PHE A 218 -27.44 34.07 16.19
C PHE A 218 -28.37 35.17 16.72
N PRO A 219 -28.52 35.30 18.06
CA PRO A 219 -29.39 36.31 18.64
C PRO A 219 -28.81 37.73 18.44
N ALA A 220 -29.69 38.72 18.36
CA ALA A 220 -29.30 40.10 18.03
C ALA A 220 -28.27 40.71 19.00
N TRP A 221 -28.31 40.35 20.29
CA TRP A 221 -27.34 40.84 21.28
C TRP A 221 -25.92 40.32 21.00
N LYS A 222 -25.78 39.06 20.56
CA LYS A 222 -24.49 38.45 20.21
C LYS A 222 -23.89 39.04 18.93
N LEU A 223 -24.75 39.57 18.04
CA LEU A 223 -24.30 40.32 16.86
C LEU A 223 -23.76 41.70 17.25
N LYS A 224 -24.37 42.38 18.23
CA LYS A 224 -23.86 43.66 18.78
C LYS A 224 -22.46 43.53 19.37
N GLU A 225 -22.18 42.43 20.07
CA GLU A 225 -20.87 42.14 20.66
C GLU A 225 -19.76 41.98 19.61
N VAL A 226 -20.08 41.51 18.41
CA VAL A 226 -19.12 41.39 17.30
C VAL A 226 -19.11 42.64 16.40
N GLY A 227 -19.61 43.77 16.91
CA GLY A 227 -19.56 45.08 16.27
C GLY A 227 -20.74 45.38 15.33
N LEU A 228 -21.93 44.81 15.57
CA LEU A 228 -23.11 44.90 14.67
C LEU A 228 -24.42 45.35 15.32
#